data_AF-A0A832HMF5-F1
#
_entry.id   AF-A0A832HMF5-F1
#
_cell.length_a   1.000
_cell.length_b   1.000
_cell.length_c   1.000
_cell.angle_alpha   90.00
_cell.angle_beta   90.00
_cell.angle_gamma   90.00
#
_symmetry.space_group_name_H-M   'P 1'
#
loop_
_entity.id
_entity.type
_entity.pdbx_description
1 polymer ?
#
loop_
_entity_poly.entity_id
_entity_poly.type
_entity_poly.pdbx_seq_one_letter_code
_entity_poly.pdbx_strand_id
1 'polypeptide(L)'
;MNRTVIVVVGALLFLAALVAGVLLAGFLWFASASKPMVIPPAPATRSSELVPTPADNPPKVEAPAVPKDAVVYTTDFTGEVGPEWSHTKVMKTPTKRPYLGGFVEQPVTFAHTNLPKHKYVRVTFDLFLLRSWDGSSKTWGEKIFDIDVAGGPRLLHTTFGNCGFFRDNNEQAFPDTFPCRPHPAWTGASEKQTLGVKQGWGGADRTFDVSSVYKMVLTFPHEGPGLAMTFKATMRKYKDKSWGLGNFKVETLAEGTKLNDAELAQCWRELGDADPTVAFRAQWRLIEAGEAATTYIGTHLSEPCEPTDADLAKWLDETAAEEWAIAGPAFMRLKSGGLRAANLIESRLATNPPSTKYTWLQRELATQLKNYPESQTELRQHRAKRALEVINTAASRKLAEGIPVHASGDVP
;
A
#
# COMPACT_ATOMS: atom_id res chain seq x y z
N MET A 1 -62.12 7.80 33.87
CA MET A 1 -62.22 7.08 35.16
C MET A 1 -60.81 6.77 35.63
N ASN A 2 -60.31 7.61 36.55
CA ASN A 2 -59.98 7.27 37.94
C ASN A 2 -58.73 6.38 38.11
N ARG A 3 -57.72 6.70 38.93
CA ARG A 3 -57.38 7.87 39.75
C ARG A 3 -56.08 7.51 40.52
N THR A 4 -55.34 8.52 41.01
CA THR A 4 -54.58 8.51 42.29
C THR A 4 -53.08 8.06 42.26
N VAL A 5 -52.04 8.80 42.74
CA VAL A 5 -51.89 10.16 43.34
C VAL A 5 -50.42 10.39 43.86
N ILE A 6 -49.91 11.65 43.78
CA ILE A 6 -49.12 12.43 44.80
C ILE A 6 -47.62 12.09 45.06
N VAL A 7 -46.62 12.99 45.19
CA VAL A 7 -46.43 14.48 45.34
C VAL A 7 -44.90 14.79 45.20
N VAL A 8 -44.39 15.77 44.42
CA VAL A 8 -44.22 17.25 44.67
C VAL A 8 -42.94 17.53 45.51
N VAL A 9 -41.94 18.41 45.24
CA VAL A 9 -41.73 19.82 44.81
C VAL A 9 -40.21 19.94 44.45
N GLY A 10 -39.63 20.84 43.68
CA GLY A 10 -40.05 22.05 42.98
C GLY A 10 -38.85 22.83 42.42
N ALA A 11 -39.17 23.90 41.71
CA ALA A 11 -38.32 24.70 40.84
C ALA A 11 -37.75 25.96 41.52
N LEU A 12 -37.08 26.79 40.70
CA LEU A 12 -36.65 28.19 40.88
C LEU A 12 -35.31 28.41 41.59
N LEU A 13 -34.50 29.44 41.33
CA LEU A 13 -34.30 30.47 40.29
C LEU A 13 -33.04 31.24 40.78
N PHE A 14 -32.29 31.85 39.85
CA PHE A 14 -31.69 33.19 39.97
C PHE A 14 -30.52 33.52 40.95
N LEU A 15 -29.43 33.99 40.30
CA LEU A 15 -28.76 35.28 40.47
C LEU A 15 -27.52 35.42 41.39
N ALA A 16 -26.44 35.94 40.76
CA ALA A 16 -25.46 36.94 41.24
C ALA A 16 -24.48 36.59 42.39
N ALA A 17 -23.25 37.09 42.47
CA ALA A 17 -22.34 37.83 41.58
C ALA A 17 -21.02 38.11 42.36
N LEU A 18 -19.99 38.64 41.64
CA LEU A 18 -18.83 39.42 42.13
C LEU A 18 -17.72 38.65 42.91
N VAL A 19 -16.39 38.92 42.80
CA VAL A 19 -15.64 40.03 42.20
C VAL A 19 -14.13 39.71 42.05
N ALA A 20 -13.52 40.31 41.00
CA ALA A 20 -12.13 40.78 40.77
C ALA A 20 -10.90 39.84 40.92
N GLY A 21 -9.83 39.95 40.13
CA GLY A 21 -9.49 40.85 39.03
C GLY A 21 -7.97 41.13 38.94
N VAL A 22 -7.44 41.09 37.69
CA VAL A 22 -6.34 41.93 37.10
C VAL A 22 -4.88 41.63 37.57
N LEU A 23 -4.02 40.97 36.77
CA LEU A 23 -3.11 41.48 35.69
C LEU A 23 -2.09 42.55 36.12
N LEU A 24 -0.78 42.32 35.96
CA LEU A 24 0.11 42.99 34.98
C LEU A 24 1.60 42.58 35.12
N ALA A 25 2.34 42.82 34.04
CA ALA A 25 3.72 42.48 33.72
C ALA A 25 4.80 43.50 34.15
N GLY A 26 6.10 43.13 34.00
CA GLY A 26 7.27 44.03 33.91
C GLY A 26 8.54 43.43 34.56
N PHE A 27 9.53 42.86 33.85
CA PHE A 27 10.67 43.44 33.09
C PHE A 27 11.82 44.11 33.91
N LEU A 28 13.04 43.53 33.74
CA LEU A 28 14.43 44.07 33.77
C LEU A 28 15.22 44.39 35.08
N TRP A 29 16.29 43.60 35.27
CA TRP A 29 17.74 43.92 35.29
C TRP A 29 18.31 45.09 36.12
N PHE A 30 19.33 44.78 36.95
CA PHE A 30 20.58 45.56 37.10
C PHE A 30 21.74 44.67 37.59
N ALA A 31 22.95 45.02 37.16
CA ALA A 31 24.23 44.32 37.34
C ALA A 31 25.20 45.09 38.28
N SER A 32 26.44 44.54 38.43
CA SER A 32 27.73 45.21 38.77
C SER A 32 28.27 44.93 40.19
N ALA A 33 29.35 44.12 40.38
CA ALA A 33 30.81 44.42 40.33
C ALA A 33 31.39 44.76 41.73
N SER A 34 32.66 44.60 42.14
CA SER A 34 33.89 43.88 41.79
C SER A 34 34.95 44.22 42.88
N LYS A 35 36.10 43.50 42.94
CA LYS A 35 37.46 43.86 43.48
C LYS A 35 38.04 42.91 44.57
N PRO A 36 39.37 42.85 44.79
CA PRO A 36 40.51 43.12 43.89
C PRO A 36 41.62 42.04 43.89
N MET A 37 42.56 42.26 42.98
CA MET A 37 43.80 41.57 42.62
C MET A 37 44.95 41.76 43.65
N VAL A 38 45.81 40.75 43.84
CA VAL A 38 47.16 40.87 44.45
C VAL A 38 48.17 40.08 43.60
N ILE A 39 49.26 40.74 43.21
CA ILE A 39 50.46 40.24 42.47
C ILE A 39 51.67 41.06 43.03
N PRO A 40 52.95 40.64 42.99
CA PRO A 40 53.67 39.38 43.31
C PRO A 40 54.82 39.65 44.36
N PRO A 41 55.85 38.78 44.50
CA PRO A 41 57.10 39.08 43.76
C PRO A 41 57.76 37.85 43.09
N ALA A 42 58.56 38.12 42.06
CA ALA A 42 59.51 37.21 41.41
C ALA A 42 60.96 37.72 41.69
N PRO A 43 62.06 37.10 41.20
CA PRO A 43 62.24 35.80 40.52
C PRO A 43 63.44 34.96 41.04
N ALA A 44 63.55 33.68 40.66
CA ALA A 44 64.85 33.00 40.53
C ALA A 44 64.81 31.85 39.50
N THR A 45 65.47 32.10 38.36
CA THR A 45 66.28 31.21 37.51
C THR A 45 65.83 29.77 37.18
N ARG A 46 65.38 29.60 35.93
CA ARG A 46 65.90 28.72 34.86
C ARG A 46 66.30 27.27 35.23
N SER A 47 65.56 26.31 34.67
CA SER A 47 66.09 25.22 33.85
C SER A 47 64.99 24.63 32.97
N SER A 48 65.29 24.47 31.69
CA SER A 48 64.41 23.95 30.66
C SER A 48 64.44 22.43 30.71
N GLU A 49 63.39 21.79 31.21
CA GLU A 49 63.08 20.39 30.93
C GLU A 49 61.94 20.33 29.91
N LEU A 50 62.25 19.78 28.74
CA LEU A 50 61.27 19.38 27.74
C LEU A 50 60.44 18.23 28.31
N VAL A 51 59.27 18.54 28.84
CA VAL A 51 58.22 17.55 29.12
C VAL A 51 57.66 17.10 27.76
N PRO A 52 57.70 15.80 27.41
CA PRO A 52 57.00 15.33 26.23
C PRO A 52 55.50 15.49 26.49
N THR A 53 54.82 16.25 25.63
CA THR A 53 53.37 16.32 25.58
C THR A 53 52.79 14.90 25.49
N PRO A 54 51.72 14.57 26.23
CA PRO A 54 50.93 13.38 25.93
C PRO A 54 50.49 13.50 24.48
N ALA A 55 50.80 12.49 23.67
CA ALA A 55 50.27 12.40 22.32
C ALA A 55 48.75 12.49 22.41
N ASP A 56 48.18 13.56 21.84
CA ASP A 56 46.76 13.60 21.51
C ASP A 56 46.49 12.37 20.66
N ASN A 57 45.86 11.36 21.25
CA ASN A 57 45.24 10.30 20.47
C ASN A 57 44.24 11.02 19.55
N PRO A 58 44.40 10.97 18.22
CA PRO A 58 43.38 11.51 17.34
C PRO A 58 42.05 10.84 17.69
N PRO A 59 40.91 11.58 17.66
CA PRO A 59 39.62 10.99 17.95
C PRO A 59 39.49 9.75 17.09
N LYS A 60 39.28 8.59 17.73
CA LYS A 60 39.04 7.32 17.07
C LYS A 60 37.83 7.56 16.16
N VAL A 61 38.09 7.78 14.88
CA VAL A 61 37.05 7.82 13.86
C VAL A 61 36.43 6.44 13.92
N GLU A 62 35.29 6.33 14.61
CA GLU A 62 34.50 5.11 14.60
C GLU A 62 34.30 4.75 13.14
N ALA A 63 34.80 3.57 12.75
CA ALA A 63 34.61 3.06 11.41
C ALA A 63 33.12 3.18 11.10
N PRO A 64 32.73 3.76 9.93
CA PRO A 64 31.34 4.01 9.63
C PRO A 64 30.55 2.72 9.83
N ALA A 65 29.52 2.78 10.68
CA ALA A 65 28.72 1.62 11.03
C ALA A 65 28.28 0.91 9.74
N VAL A 66 28.70 -0.34 9.60
CA VAL A 66 28.33 -1.19 8.46
C VAL A 66 26.81 -1.37 8.52
N PRO A 67 26.07 -1.09 7.44
CA PRO A 67 24.65 -1.35 7.39
C PRO A 67 24.37 -2.80 7.79
N LYS A 68 23.42 -3.00 8.69
CA LYS A 68 22.94 -4.33 9.11
C LYS A 68 21.43 -4.31 9.14
N ASP A 69 20.85 -5.46 8.86
CA ASP A 69 19.42 -5.65 8.96
C ASP A 69 18.97 -5.49 10.42
N ALA A 70 17.89 -4.74 10.63
CA ALA A 70 17.36 -4.48 11.96
C ALA A 70 15.84 -4.33 11.94
N VAL A 71 15.17 -4.88 12.94
CA VAL A 71 13.77 -4.55 13.24
C VAL A 71 13.78 -3.25 14.03
N VAL A 72 13.19 -2.20 13.45
CA VAL A 72 13.17 -0.86 14.06
C VAL A 72 11.83 -0.53 14.73
N TYR A 73 10.77 -1.22 14.32
CA TYR A 73 9.45 -1.07 14.93
C TYR A 73 8.62 -2.34 14.77
N THR A 74 7.87 -2.71 15.80
CA THR A 74 6.88 -3.78 15.74
C THR A 74 5.74 -3.56 16.73
N THR A 75 4.52 -3.87 16.31
CA THR A 75 3.33 -3.87 17.16
C THR A 75 2.27 -4.82 16.60
N ASP A 76 1.59 -5.54 17.48
CA ASP A 76 0.38 -6.30 17.17
C ASP A 76 -0.90 -5.56 17.62
N PHE A 77 -0.76 -4.33 18.10
CA PHE A 77 -1.81 -3.47 18.66
C PHE A 77 -2.56 -4.06 19.87
N THR A 78 -1.93 -4.96 20.63
CA THR A 78 -2.46 -5.42 21.92
C THR A 78 -2.20 -4.44 23.07
N GLY A 79 -1.16 -3.60 22.95
CA GLY A 79 -0.76 -2.58 23.93
C GLY A 79 -1.10 -1.14 23.54
N GLU A 80 -0.46 -0.19 24.22
CA GLU A 80 -0.58 1.24 23.89
C GLU A 80 0.07 1.56 22.54
N VAL A 81 -0.54 2.47 21.78
CA VAL A 81 -0.01 2.97 20.50
C VAL A 81 0.72 4.28 20.77
N GLY A 82 2.00 4.33 20.38
CA GLY A 82 2.88 5.44 20.69
C GLY A 82 2.76 6.65 19.75
N PRO A 83 3.59 7.67 19.97
CA PRO A 83 3.56 8.94 19.23
C PRO A 83 4.05 8.81 17.77
N GLU A 84 4.57 7.64 17.38
CA GLU A 84 4.92 7.33 15.99
C GLU A 84 3.71 7.28 15.06
N TRP A 85 2.49 7.21 15.59
CA TRP A 85 1.25 7.21 14.80
C TRP A 85 0.48 8.52 14.94
N SER A 86 -0.06 9.03 13.82
CA SER A 86 -0.97 10.19 13.84
C SER A 86 -2.32 9.90 14.49
N HIS A 87 -2.66 8.62 14.63
CA HIS A 87 -3.87 8.15 15.31
C HIS A 87 -3.51 6.94 16.16
N THR A 88 -4.06 6.88 17.37
CA THR A 88 -3.76 5.82 18.35
C THR A 88 -4.97 4.93 18.65
N LYS A 89 -6.05 5.08 17.87
CA LYS A 89 -7.31 4.36 18.08
C LYS A 89 -7.16 2.87 17.73
N VAL A 90 -7.13 2.03 18.76
CA VAL A 90 -7.21 0.58 18.64
C VAL A 90 -8.67 0.12 18.72
N MET A 91 -9.03 -0.78 17.82
CA MET A 91 -10.33 -1.45 17.77
C MET A 91 -10.12 -2.96 17.86
N LYS A 92 -11.20 -3.70 18.13
CA LYS A 92 -11.21 -5.17 18.03
C LYS A 92 -12.26 -5.60 17.02
N THR A 93 -11.91 -6.56 16.17
CA THR A 93 -12.89 -7.20 15.29
C THR A 93 -13.93 -7.96 16.13
N PRO A 94 -15.09 -8.33 15.56
CA PRO A 94 -16.02 -9.25 16.21
C PRO A 94 -15.36 -10.56 16.68
N THR A 95 -14.40 -11.09 15.93
CA THR A 95 -13.54 -12.23 16.30
C THR A 95 -12.38 -11.88 17.26
N LYS A 96 -12.39 -10.69 17.84
CA LYS A 96 -11.48 -10.21 18.89
C LYS A 96 -10.03 -9.94 18.47
N ARG A 97 -9.74 -9.84 17.17
CA ARG A 97 -8.41 -9.43 16.68
C ARG A 97 -8.22 -7.93 16.89
N PRO A 98 -7.18 -7.48 17.61
CA PRO A 98 -6.87 -6.07 17.74
C PRO A 98 -6.32 -5.50 16.43
N TYR A 99 -6.57 -4.22 16.17
CA TYR A 99 -6.04 -3.50 15.03
C TYR A 99 -6.10 -1.98 15.26
N LEU A 100 -5.15 -1.24 14.71
CA LEU A 100 -5.23 0.22 14.63
C LEU A 100 -6.25 0.58 13.56
N GLY A 101 -7.40 1.16 13.93
CA GLY A 101 -8.44 1.28 12.92
C GLY A 101 -9.81 1.81 13.32
N GLY A 102 -10.76 1.46 12.47
CA GLY A 102 -12.04 2.15 12.36
C GLY A 102 -11.90 3.44 11.54
N PHE A 103 -10.91 3.48 10.66
CA PHE A 103 -10.67 4.61 9.76
C PHE A 103 -11.55 4.50 8.52
N VAL A 104 -11.98 5.64 8.00
CA VAL A 104 -12.77 5.73 6.78
C VAL A 104 -11.93 6.46 5.74
N GLU A 105 -11.96 7.79 5.71
CA GLU A 105 -11.16 8.61 4.75
C GLU A 105 -10.00 9.35 5.42
N GLN A 106 -9.82 9.22 6.75
CA GLN A 106 -8.74 9.91 7.43
C GLN A 106 -7.39 9.34 6.99
N PRO A 107 -6.40 10.18 6.61
CA PRO A 107 -5.04 9.71 6.42
C PRO A 107 -4.44 9.33 7.78
N VAL A 108 -3.80 8.17 7.83
CA VAL A 108 -3.06 7.69 9.00
C VAL A 108 -1.59 7.67 8.64
N THR A 109 -0.76 8.31 9.46
CA THR A 109 0.67 8.43 9.20
C THR A 109 1.42 7.68 10.28
N PHE A 110 2.38 6.85 9.85
CA PHE A 110 3.43 6.28 10.68
C PHE A 110 4.71 7.09 10.44
N ALA A 111 5.37 7.56 11.50
CA ALA A 111 6.62 8.29 11.43
C ALA A 111 7.63 7.76 12.45
N HIS A 112 8.80 7.37 11.98
CA HIS A 112 9.89 6.89 12.83
C HIS A 112 11.20 7.54 12.43
N THR A 113 12.00 7.97 13.40
CA THR A 113 13.26 8.69 13.19
C THR A 113 14.43 7.91 13.80
N ASN A 114 15.65 8.38 13.57
CA ASN A 114 16.88 7.75 14.04
C ASN A 114 17.06 6.31 13.54
N LEU A 115 16.66 6.05 12.30
CA LEU A 115 16.87 4.77 11.65
C LEU A 115 18.38 4.47 11.52
N PRO A 116 18.81 3.22 11.79
CA PRO A 116 20.19 2.82 11.54
C PRO A 116 20.49 2.92 10.04
N LYS A 117 21.77 2.99 9.66
CA LYS A 117 22.17 3.07 8.26
C LYS A 117 21.67 1.85 7.47
N HIS A 118 21.00 2.09 6.34
CA HIS A 118 20.36 1.05 5.51
C HIS A 118 20.26 1.49 4.04
N LYS A 119 19.80 0.57 3.19
CA LYS A 119 19.54 0.81 1.75
C LYS A 119 18.09 0.57 1.36
N TYR A 120 17.39 -0.27 2.12
CA TYR A 120 15.98 -0.59 1.90
C TYR A 120 15.23 -0.56 3.23
N VAL A 121 13.93 -0.30 3.13
CA VAL A 121 12.97 -0.52 4.21
C VAL A 121 12.01 -1.62 3.77
N ARG A 122 11.72 -2.56 4.66
CA ARG A 122 10.63 -3.51 4.53
C ARG A 122 9.55 -3.22 5.56
N VAL A 123 8.32 -3.07 5.09
CA VAL A 123 7.13 -2.90 5.93
C VAL A 123 6.20 -4.08 5.75
N THR A 124 5.89 -4.75 6.85
CA THR A 124 4.97 -5.89 6.89
C THR A 124 3.76 -5.54 7.75
N PHE A 125 2.56 -5.81 7.26
CA PHE A 125 1.32 -5.61 8.03
C PHE A 125 0.15 -6.38 7.45
N ASP A 126 -0.86 -6.60 8.28
CA ASP A 126 -2.18 -7.03 7.85
C ASP A 126 -3.06 -5.80 7.59
N LEU A 127 -3.56 -5.65 6.37
CA LEU A 127 -4.62 -4.67 6.06
C LEU A 127 -5.98 -5.30 6.30
N PHE A 128 -6.73 -4.77 7.26
CA PHE A 128 -8.10 -5.20 7.55
C PHE A 128 -9.08 -4.29 6.81
N LEU A 129 -9.93 -4.88 5.98
CA LEU A 129 -11.01 -4.17 5.29
C LEU A 129 -12.35 -4.70 5.78
N LEU A 130 -13.17 -3.79 6.32
CA LEU A 130 -14.41 -4.12 7.00
C LEU A 130 -15.60 -3.50 6.26
N ARG A 131 -16.67 -4.28 6.15
CA ARG A 131 -17.88 -4.01 5.35
C ARG A 131 -17.61 -4.06 3.85
N SER A 132 -18.64 -3.73 3.08
CA SER A 132 -18.80 -3.94 1.65
C SER A 132 -17.92 -3.07 0.74
N TRP A 133 -16.64 -2.87 1.03
CA TRP A 133 -15.68 -2.23 0.09
C TRP A 133 -16.01 -2.59 -1.37
N ASP A 134 -16.46 -1.61 -2.17
CA ASP A 134 -17.05 -1.84 -3.51
C ASP A 134 -16.00 -1.82 -4.63
N GLY A 135 -14.72 -1.87 -4.26
CA GLY A 135 -13.57 -1.86 -5.17
C GLY A 135 -13.64 -0.81 -6.26
N SER A 136 -13.62 -1.26 -7.52
CA SER A 136 -13.58 -0.39 -8.71
C SER A 136 -14.96 -0.03 -9.28
N SER A 137 -16.05 -0.35 -8.57
CA SER A 137 -17.40 -0.17 -9.10
C SER A 137 -17.72 1.29 -9.44
N LYS A 138 -17.96 1.59 -10.72
CA LYS A 138 -18.50 2.90 -11.16
C LYS A 138 -19.91 3.15 -10.58
N THR A 139 -20.71 2.09 -10.41
CA THR A 139 -22.07 2.16 -9.87
C THR A 139 -22.08 2.54 -8.39
N TRP A 140 -21.31 1.80 -7.58
CA TRP A 140 -21.29 1.95 -6.11
C TRP A 140 -20.19 2.92 -5.62
N GLY A 141 -19.40 3.45 -6.56
CA GLY A 141 -18.33 4.42 -6.37
C GLY A 141 -17.04 3.77 -5.87
N GLU A 142 -15.93 4.18 -6.45
CA GLU A 142 -14.63 3.56 -6.25
C GLU A 142 -14.10 3.75 -4.81
N LYS A 143 -13.52 2.70 -4.24
CA LYS A 143 -12.89 2.70 -2.91
C LYS A 143 -11.38 2.56 -3.06
N ILE A 144 -10.74 3.71 -3.25
CA ILE A 144 -9.30 3.77 -3.51
C ILE A 144 -8.53 3.68 -2.20
N PHE A 145 -7.43 2.95 -2.19
CA PHE A 145 -6.47 2.87 -1.09
C PHE A 145 -5.07 3.23 -1.59
N ASP A 146 -4.44 4.16 -0.89
CA ASP A 146 -3.13 4.71 -1.17
C ASP A 146 -2.16 4.42 -0.03
N ILE A 147 -0.91 4.11 -0.38
CA ILE A 147 0.22 4.06 0.55
C ILE A 147 1.34 4.90 -0.05
N ASP A 148 1.70 5.98 0.63
CA ASP A 148 2.68 6.96 0.16
C ASP A 148 3.85 7.09 1.15
N VAL A 149 5.09 7.15 0.65
CA VAL A 149 6.28 7.50 1.45
C VAL A 149 6.56 9.00 1.31
N ALA A 150 6.71 9.72 2.42
CA ALA A 150 6.96 11.15 2.41
C ALA A 150 8.29 11.47 1.70
N GLY A 151 8.24 12.33 0.67
CA GLY A 151 9.41 12.65 -0.17
C GLY A 151 9.94 11.48 -1.00
N GLY A 152 9.21 10.36 -1.06
CA GLY A 152 9.59 9.13 -1.71
C GLY A 152 8.53 8.62 -2.70
N PRO A 153 8.59 7.33 -3.07
CA PRO A 153 7.63 6.75 -3.98
C PRO A 153 6.26 6.55 -3.31
N ARG A 154 5.22 6.64 -4.12
CA ARG A 154 3.94 5.96 -3.85
C ARG A 154 4.19 4.47 -3.91
N LEU A 155 3.73 3.68 -2.93
CA LEU A 155 3.90 2.22 -2.88
C LEU A 155 2.67 1.49 -3.40
N LEU A 156 1.47 2.00 -3.12
CA LEU A 156 0.21 1.40 -3.55
C LEU A 156 -0.77 2.50 -3.96
N HIS A 157 -1.51 2.26 -5.04
CA HIS A 157 -2.67 3.04 -5.46
C HIS A 157 -3.63 2.09 -6.17
N THR A 158 -4.66 1.65 -5.46
CA THR A 158 -5.48 0.53 -5.91
C THR A 158 -6.88 0.61 -5.31
N THR A 159 -7.74 -0.35 -5.61
CA THR A 159 -9.03 -0.53 -4.93
C THR A 159 -9.14 -1.96 -4.41
N PHE A 160 -9.98 -2.15 -3.41
CA PHE A 160 -10.23 -3.46 -2.81
C PHE A 160 -11.73 -3.78 -2.77
N GLY A 161 -12.09 -5.04 -3.03
CA GLY A 161 -13.47 -5.51 -3.07
C GLY A 161 -13.79 -6.50 -1.95
N ASN A 162 -14.92 -6.29 -1.25
CA ASN A 162 -15.49 -7.20 -0.27
C ASN A 162 -16.86 -7.79 -0.68
N CYS A 163 -17.26 -7.54 -1.92
CA CYS A 163 -18.59 -7.88 -2.44
C CYS A 163 -18.59 -9.07 -3.41
N GLY A 164 -17.59 -9.97 -3.32
CA GLY A 164 -17.42 -11.09 -4.25
C GLY A 164 -18.54 -12.14 -4.27
N PHE A 165 -19.55 -11.99 -3.42
CA PHE A 165 -20.80 -12.76 -3.45
C PHE A 165 -21.76 -12.31 -4.55
N PHE A 166 -21.66 -11.04 -4.95
CA PHE A 166 -22.58 -10.40 -5.88
C PHE A 166 -21.94 -10.31 -7.25
N ARG A 167 -22.62 -10.82 -8.27
CA ARG A 167 -22.10 -10.80 -9.64
C ARG A 167 -21.89 -9.38 -10.19
N ASP A 168 -22.69 -8.43 -9.73
CA ASP A 168 -22.73 -7.03 -10.17
C ASP A 168 -21.87 -6.08 -9.32
N ASN A 169 -21.10 -6.61 -8.36
CA ASN A 169 -20.21 -5.83 -7.50
C ASN A 169 -18.96 -6.65 -7.09
N ASN A 170 -18.37 -7.37 -8.03
CA ASN A 170 -17.24 -8.27 -7.81
C ASN A 170 -15.97 -7.78 -8.51
N GLU A 171 -15.57 -6.53 -8.24
CA GLU A 171 -14.49 -5.88 -8.99
C GLU A 171 -13.57 -5.10 -8.06
N GLN A 172 -12.27 -5.24 -8.26
CA GLN A 172 -11.22 -4.46 -7.60
C GLN A 172 -10.02 -4.27 -8.53
N ALA A 173 -9.15 -3.31 -8.24
CA ALA A 173 -7.90 -3.14 -8.97
C ALA A 173 -6.75 -3.93 -8.33
N PHE A 174 -6.79 -4.21 -7.02
CA PHE A 174 -5.68 -4.88 -6.36
C PHE A 174 -5.49 -6.29 -6.95
N PRO A 175 -4.26 -6.71 -7.26
CA PRO A 175 -2.98 -6.07 -6.88
C PRO A 175 -2.38 -5.08 -7.90
N ASP A 176 -3.06 -4.79 -9.00
CA ASP A 176 -2.63 -3.78 -9.97
C ASP A 176 -2.94 -2.34 -9.49
N THR A 177 -2.39 -1.38 -10.24
CA THR A 177 -2.61 0.04 -9.99
C THR A 177 -3.95 0.47 -10.59
N PHE A 178 -4.78 1.19 -9.83
CA PHE A 178 -6.04 1.74 -10.33
C PHE A 178 -5.78 2.98 -11.22
N PRO A 179 -6.55 3.22 -12.30
CA PRO A 179 -7.48 2.30 -12.94
C PRO A 179 -6.76 1.21 -13.73
N CYS A 180 -7.35 0.02 -13.77
CA CYS A 180 -6.91 -1.12 -14.57
C CYS A 180 -8.11 -2.01 -14.93
N ARG A 181 -7.89 -3.03 -15.75
CA ARG A 181 -8.83 -4.14 -15.91
C ARG A 181 -9.22 -4.71 -14.55
N PRO A 182 -10.51 -4.77 -14.19
CA PRO A 182 -10.92 -5.21 -12.86
C PRO A 182 -10.62 -6.69 -12.63
N HIS A 183 -10.18 -6.99 -11.42
CA HIS A 183 -10.02 -8.32 -10.88
C HIS A 183 -11.21 -8.67 -9.98
N PRO A 184 -11.54 -9.97 -9.81
CA PRO A 184 -12.53 -10.38 -8.83
C PRO A 184 -12.23 -9.82 -7.43
N ALA A 185 -13.27 -9.49 -6.67
CA ALA A 185 -13.14 -9.13 -5.26
C ALA A 185 -12.38 -10.20 -4.49
N TRP A 186 -11.60 -9.77 -3.50
CA TRP A 186 -10.67 -10.59 -2.72
C TRP A 186 -9.53 -11.25 -3.51
N THR A 187 -9.25 -10.82 -4.74
CA THR A 187 -8.00 -11.21 -5.42
C THR A 187 -6.82 -10.79 -4.55
N GLY A 188 -5.92 -11.72 -4.22
CA GLY A 188 -4.78 -11.48 -3.34
C GLY A 188 -5.09 -11.40 -1.83
N ALA A 189 -6.34 -11.59 -1.39
CA ALA A 189 -6.67 -11.63 0.03
C ALA A 189 -6.14 -12.92 0.68
N SER A 190 -5.52 -12.80 1.85
CA SER A 190 -5.06 -13.92 2.68
C SER A 190 -6.19 -14.55 3.49
N GLU A 191 -7.20 -13.76 3.84
CA GLU A 191 -8.40 -14.23 4.52
C GLU A 191 -9.62 -13.52 3.94
N LYS A 192 -10.73 -14.25 3.83
CA LYS A 192 -12.01 -13.75 3.34
C LYS A 192 -13.07 -14.17 4.34
N GLN A 193 -13.90 -13.24 4.80
CA GLN A 193 -15.04 -13.56 5.66
C GLN A 193 -14.66 -14.20 6.99
N THR A 194 -13.58 -13.72 7.63
CA THR A 194 -13.02 -14.30 8.86
C THR A 194 -13.09 -13.37 10.07
N LEU A 195 -13.41 -12.09 9.90
CA LEU A 195 -13.36 -11.10 11.00
C LEU A 195 -14.69 -10.99 11.77
N GLY A 196 -15.75 -11.64 11.30
CA GLY A 196 -17.08 -11.69 11.89
C GLY A 196 -17.94 -10.44 11.63
N VAL A 197 -17.60 -9.64 10.61
CA VAL A 197 -18.31 -8.39 10.30
C VAL A 197 -19.55 -8.68 9.47
N LYS A 198 -20.66 -9.03 10.14
CA LYS A 198 -21.91 -9.37 9.48
C LYS A 198 -22.63 -8.15 8.90
N GLN A 199 -23.03 -8.22 7.63
CA GLN A 199 -23.86 -7.22 6.96
C GLN A 199 -24.90 -7.93 6.08
N GLY A 200 -26.15 -7.45 6.14
CA GLY A 200 -27.30 -8.05 5.49
C GLY A 200 -27.90 -7.19 4.38
N TRP A 201 -28.37 -7.83 3.31
CA TRP A 201 -29.07 -7.22 2.17
C TRP A 201 -30.46 -7.85 1.96
N GLY A 202 -31.28 -7.85 3.01
CA GLY A 202 -32.68 -8.33 2.95
C GLY A 202 -32.86 -9.78 3.38
N GLY A 203 -32.39 -10.12 4.58
CA GLY A 203 -32.65 -11.41 5.24
C GLY A 203 -31.39 -12.20 5.60
N ALA A 204 -31.59 -13.29 6.35
CA ALA A 204 -30.51 -14.17 6.81
C ALA A 204 -29.71 -14.77 5.64
N ASP A 205 -30.39 -15.16 4.56
CA ASP A 205 -29.78 -15.75 3.36
C ASP A 205 -28.92 -14.76 2.55
N ARG A 206 -29.07 -13.46 2.84
CA ARG A 206 -28.27 -12.38 2.25
C ARG A 206 -27.44 -11.67 3.31
N THR A 207 -27.06 -12.38 4.37
CA THR A 207 -26.19 -11.87 5.43
C THR A 207 -24.85 -12.58 5.40
N PHE A 208 -23.80 -11.84 5.06
CA PHE A 208 -22.46 -12.36 4.89
C PHE A 208 -21.52 -11.75 5.92
N ASP A 209 -20.40 -12.42 6.21
CA ASP A 209 -19.26 -11.70 6.80
C ASP A 209 -18.54 -10.96 5.70
N VAL A 210 -18.52 -9.64 5.80
CA VAL A 210 -18.09 -8.74 4.74
C VAL A 210 -16.76 -8.13 5.16
N SER A 211 -15.78 -9.01 5.31
CA SER A 211 -14.44 -8.65 5.73
C SER A 211 -13.38 -9.38 4.92
N SER A 212 -12.20 -8.78 4.87
CA SER A 212 -11.01 -9.41 4.28
C SER A 212 -9.74 -8.93 4.96
N VAL A 213 -8.70 -9.75 4.82
CA VAL A 213 -7.35 -9.44 5.31
C VAL A 213 -6.35 -9.64 4.18
N TYR A 214 -5.52 -8.63 3.95
CA TYR A 214 -4.40 -8.68 3.01
C TYR A 214 -3.09 -8.62 3.77
N LYS A 215 -2.22 -9.61 3.55
CA LYS A 215 -0.86 -9.61 4.10
C LYS A 215 0.05 -8.85 3.16
N MET A 216 0.50 -7.69 3.61
CA MET A 216 1.33 -6.78 2.83
C MET A 216 2.77 -6.94 3.27
N VAL A 217 3.67 -7.16 2.32
CA VAL A 217 5.13 -7.13 2.50
C VAL A 217 5.67 -6.22 1.42
N LEU A 218 6.05 -5.00 1.79
CA LEU A 218 6.47 -3.96 0.86
C LEU A 218 7.92 -3.59 1.19
N THR A 219 8.84 -3.96 0.31
CA THR A 219 10.25 -3.62 0.43
C THR A 219 10.62 -2.62 -0.66
N PHE A 220 11.19 -1.48 -0.30
CA PHE A 220 11.50 -0.41 -1.25
C PHE A 220 12.82 0.30 -0.89
N PRO A 221 13.53 0.89 -1.88
CA PRO A 221 14.74 1.67 -1.60
C PRO A 221 14.48 2.86 -0.68
N HIS A 222 15.31 3.00 0.36
CA HIS A 222 15.24 4.09 1.31
C HIS A 222 16.58 4.20 2.06
N GLU A 223 17.08 5.42 2.25
CA GLU A 223 18.36 5.68 2.93
C GLU A 223 18.27 6.78 4.00
N GLY A 224 17.10 7.42 4.13
CA GLY A 224 16.90 8.53 5.06
C GLY A 224 16.95 8.09 6.53
N PRO A 225 17.38 8.96 7.46
CA PRO A 225 17.39 8.64 8.89
C PRO A 225 15.99 8.63 9.51
N GLY A 226 14.96 9.03 8.76
CA GLY A 226 13.58 8.96 9.19
C GLY A 226 12.68 8.47 8.06
N LEU A 227 11.67 7.67 8.43
CA LEU A 227 10.64 7.15 7.55
C LEU A 227 9.31 7.77 7.97
N ALA A 228 8.57 8.33 7.01
CA ALA A 228 7.18 8.69 7.20
C ALA A 228 6.33 8.09 6.08
N MET A 229 5.28 7.36 6.44
CA MET A 229 4.38 6.68 5.52
C MET A 229 2.95 7.06 5.82
N THR A 230 2.16 7.35 4.78
CA THR A 230 0.74 7.67 4.91
C THR A 230 -0.10 6.60 4.25
N PHE A 231 -1.08 6.11 4.99
CA PHE A 231 -2.12 5.18 4.56
C PHE A 231 -3.42 5.96 4.45
N LYS A 232 -4.10 5.88 3.32
CA LYS A 232 -5.32 6.65 3.09
C LYS A 232 -6.30 5.85 2.24
N ALA A 233 -7.58 5.96 2.58
CA ALA A 233 -8.64 5.56 1.67
C ALA A 233 -9.42 6.77 1.17
N THR A 234 -9.95 6.66 -0.05
CA THR A 234 -10.88 7.62 -0.64
C THR A 234 -12.17 6.87 -0.96
N MET A 235 -13.30 7.32 -0.39
CA MET A 235 -14.58 6.63 -0.46
C MET A 235 -15.56 7.41 -1.32
N ARG A 236 -15.72 7.03 -2.59
CA ARG A 236 -16.75 7.63 -3.44
C ARG A 236 -18.08 6.95 -3.20
N LYS A 237 -19.10 7.68 -2.73
CA LYS A 237 -20.41 7.16 -2.25
C LYS A 237 -20.28 6.23 -1.02
N TYR A 238 -21.33 6.15 -0.20
CA TYR A 238 -21.47 5.23 0.94
C TYR A 238 -20.22 5.11 1.85
N LYS A 239 -20.11 6.02 2.82
CA LYS A 239 -18.93 6.20 3.69
C LYS A 239 -18.98 5.40 5.00
N ASP A 240 -19.71 4.30 5.03
CA ASP A 240 -19.88 3.46 6.21
C ASP A 240 -18.86 2.30 6.27
N LYS A 241 -17.89 2.26 5.36
CA LYS A 241 -16.88 1.20 5.22
C LYS A 241 -15.59 1.64 5.91
N SER A 242 -14.96 0.73 6.65
CA SER A 242 -13.76 1.08 7.42
C SER A 242 -12.59 0.17 7.13
N TRP A 243 -11.40 0.64 7.43
CA TRP A 243 -10.16 -0.12 7.39
C TRP A 243 -9.34 0.03 8.68
N GLY A 244 -8.27 -0.75 8.76
CA GLY A 244 -7.21 -0.57 9.73
C GLY A 244 -6.06 -1.54 9.52
N LEU A 245 -5.06 -1.46 10.39
CA LEU A 245 -3.79 -2.18 10.29
C LEU A 245 -3.63 -3.11 11.49
N GLY A 246 -3.21 -4.35 11.23
CA GLY A 246 -2.79 -5.33 12.25
C GLY A 246 -1.33 -5.75 12.02
N ASN A 247 -0.69 -6.33 13.05
CA ASN A 247 0.62 -6.98 12.93
C ASN A 247 1.67 -6.16 12.16
N PHE A 248 1.88 -4.90 12.56
CA PHE A 248 2.72 -3.95 11.84
C PHE A 248 4.19 -4.10 12.24
N LYS A 249 5.08 -4.18 11.26
CA LYS A 249 6.53 -4.34 11.44
C LYS A 249 7.29 -3.52 10.42
N VAL A 250 8.34 -2.85 10.87
CA VAL A 250 9.29 -2.10 10.01
C VAL A 250 10.69 -2.64 10.24
N GLU A 251 11.36 -2.93 9.14
CA GLU A 251 12.73 -3.41 9.11
C GLU A 251 13.55 -2.50 8.19
N THR A 252 14.77 -2.19 8.62
CA THR A 252 15.79 -1.60 7.75
C THR A 252 16.70 -2.71 7.26
N LEU A 253 17.01 -2.73 5.96
CA LEU A 253 17.86 -3.74 5.33
C LEU A 253 19.12 -3.11 4.75
N ALA A 254 20.25 -3.78 4.96
CA ALA A 254 21.56 -3.36 4.46
C ALA A 254 21.64 -3.39 2.93
N GLU A 255 20.98 -4.37 2.32
CA GLU A 255 20.93 -4.57 0.88
C GLU A 255 19.55 -5.08 0.42
N GLY A 256 19.30 -4.94 -0.88
CA GLY A 256 18.13 -5.51 -1.54
C GLY A 256 18.39 -6.95 -1.97
N THR A 257 17.36 -7.60 -2.50
CA THR A 257 17.47 -8.97 -3.01
C THR A 257 18.34 -9.00 -4.27
N LYS A 258 19.40 -9.83 -4.26
CA LYS A 258 20.25 -10.05 -5.43
C LYS A 258 19.61 -11.12 -6.32
N LEU A 259 19.05 -10.69 -7.45
CA LEU A 259 18.53 -11.59 -8.47
C LEU A 259 19.59 -11.84 -9.54
N ASN A 260 19.78 -13.09 -9.93
CA ASN A 260 20.59 -13.43 -11.11
C ASN A 260 19.79 -13.24 -12.41
N ASP A 261 20.44 -13.36 -13.57
CA ASP A 261 19.83 -13.14 -14.88
C ASP A 261 18.60 -14.04 -15.15
N ALA A 262 18.64 -15.31 -14.69
CA ALA A 262 17.52 -16.22 -14.87
C ALA A 262 16.31 -15.82 -14.01
N GLU A 263 16.55 -15.33 -12.79
CA GLU A 263 15.51 -14.82 -11.91
C GLU A 263 14.93 -13.49 -12.38
N LEU A 264 15.77 -12.59 -12.91
CA LEU A 264 15.32 -11.36 -13.56
C LEU A 264 14.45 -11.67 -14.78
N ALA A 265 14.89 -12.61 -15.63
CA ALA A 265 14.13 -13.07 -16.78
C ALA A 265 12.79 -13.71 -16.38
N GLN A 266 12.77 -14.47 -15.28
CA GLN A 266 11.53 -15.02 -14.75
C GLN A 266 10.58 -13.91 -14.29
N CYS A 267 11.04 -12.98 -13.46
CA CYS A 267 10.20 -11.88 -13.00
C CYS A 267 9.70 -11.03 -14.18
N TRP A 268 10.53 -10.81 -15.19
CA TRP A 268 10.15 -10.10 -16.41
C TRP A 268 9.01 -10.81 -17.18
N ARG A 269 9.04 -12.14 -17.29
CA ARG A 269 7.90 -12.89 -17.87
C ARG A 269 6.65 -12.79 -16.99
N GLU A 270 6.82 -12.98 -15.69
CA GLU A 270 5.73 -12.96 -14.71
C GLU A 270 5.02 -11.61 -14.60
N LEU A 271 5.70 -10.49 -14.89
CA LEU A 271 5.04 -9.18 -14.97
C LEU A 271 3.92 -9.15 -16.02
N GLY A 272 4.03 -9.93 -17.10
CA GLY A 272 3.00 -10.07 -18.12
C GLY A 272 1.96 -11.15 -17.80
N ASP A 273 1.96 -11.77 -16.63
CA ASP A 273 1.03 -12.86 -16.34
C ASP A 273 -0.43 -12.36 -16.25
N ALA A 274 -1.37 -13.19 -16.69
CA ALA A 274 -2.79 -12.92 -16.61
C ALA A 274 -3.33 -13.03 -15.17
N ASP A 275 -2.65 -13.80 -14.30
CA ASP A 275 -2.86 -13.76 -12.86
C ASP A 275 -2.13 -12.55 -12.27
N PRO A 276 -2.86 -11.52 -11.79
CA PRO A 276 -2.25 -10.31 -11.28
C PRO A 276 -1.46 -10.56 -9.98
N THR A 277 -1.72 -11.64 -9.25
CA THR A 277 -0.97 -11.98 -8.03
C THR A 277 0.43 -12.52 -8.34
N VAL A 278 0.59 -13.23 -9.47
CA VAL A 278 1.90 -13.65 -9.99
C VAL A 278 2.71 -12.40 -10.35
N ALA A 279 2.10 -11.51 -11.13
CA ALA A 279 2.73 -10.27 -11.55
C ALA A 279 3.09 -9.35 -10.37
N PHE A 280 2.23 -9.24 -9.35
CA PHE A 280 2.50 -8.43 -8.17
C PHE A 280 3.71 -8.95 -7.37
N ARG A 281 3.85 -10.28 -7.21
CA ARG A 281 5.03 -10.86 -6.56
C ARG A 281 6.29 -10.57 -7.36
N ALA A 282 6.25 -10.76 -8.68
CA ALA A 282 7.36 -10.45 -9.57
C ALA A 282 7.75 -8.96 -9.52
N GLN A 283 6.76 -8.07 -9.48
CA GLN A 283 6.97 -6.62 -9.36
C GLN A 283 7.76 -6.28 -8.09
N TRP A 284 7.37 -6.81 -6.92
CA TRP A 284 8.09 -6.53 -5.67
C TRP A 284 9.48 -7.17 -5.62
N ARG A 285 9.69 -8.35 -6.24
CA ARG A 285 11.04 -8.92 -6.40
C ARG A 285 11.93 -8.01 -7.25
N LEU A 286 11.41 -7.43 -8.33
CA LEU A 286 12.15 -6.48 -9.17
C LEU A 286 12.45 -5.18 -8.43
N ILE A 287 11.50 -4.66 -7.64
CA ILE A 287 11.72 -3.47 -6.79
C ILE A 287 12.87 -3.72 -5.80
N GLU A 288 12.88 -4.89 -5.14
CA GLU A 288 13.95 -5.28 -4.22
C GLU A 288 15.32 -5.44 -4.91
N ALA A 289 15.35 -5.76 -6.21
CA ALA A 289 16.58 -5.88 -6.99
C ALA A 289 17.13 -4.53 -7.50
N GLY A 290 16.37 -3.45 -7.37
CA GLY A 290 16.84 -2.07 -7.59
C GLY A 290 17.49 -1.83 -8.97
N GLU A 291 18.77 -1.46 -8.96
CA GLU A 291 19.52 -1.11 -10.19
C GLU A 291 19.67 -2.28 -11.17
N ALA A 292 19.76 -3.52 -10.68
CA ALA A 292 19.84 -4.71 -11.53
C ALA A 292 18.54 -4.88 -12.34
N ALA A 293 17.39 -4.74 -11.69
CA ALA A 293 16.09 -4.76 -12.36
C ALA A 293 15.92 -3.56 -13.31
N THR A 294 16.39 -2.37 -12.92
CA THR A 294 16.32 -1.18 -13.78
C THR A 294 17.08 -1.40 -15.09
N THR A 295 18.30 -1.93 -15.00
CA THR A 295 19.12 -2.27 -16.17
C THR A 295 18.44 -3.33 -17.03
N TYR A 296 17.98 -4.42 -16.41
CA TYR A 296 17.30 -5.51 -17.11
C TYR A 296 16.05 -5.04 -17.86
N ILE A 297 15.16 -4.31 -17.18
CA ILE A 297 13.94 -3.77 -17.80
C ILE A 297 14.33 -2.87 -18.99
N GLY A 298 15.35 -2.02 -18.84
CA GLY A 298 15.80 -1.13 -19.91
C GLY A 298 16.25 -1.86 -21.18
N THR A 299 16.88 -3.03 -21.03
CA THR A 299 17.33 -3.86 -22.16
C THR A 299 16.19 -4.65 -22.81
N HIS A 300 15.21 -5.09 -22.03
CA HIS A 300 14.18 -6.04 -22.47
C HIS A 300 12.81 -5.38 -22.76
N LEU A 301 12.66 -4.07 -22.54
CA LEU A 301 11.37 -3.35 -22.64
C LEU A 301 10.66 -3.51 -24.00
N SER A 302 11.43 -3.61 -25.08
CA SER A 302 10.92 -3.71 -26.45
C SER A 302 10.60 -5.15 -26.88
N GLU A 303 10.90 -6.15 -26.05
CA GLU A 303 10.57 -7.53 -26.36
C GLU A 303 9.04 -7.74 -26.31
N PRO A 304 8.42 -8.29 -27.36
CA PRO A 304 7.02 -8.67 -27.30
C PRO A 304 6.85 -9.94 -26.48
N CYS A 305 5.71 -10.08 -25.80
CA CYS A 305 5.28 -11.34 -25.16
C CYS A 305 3.85 -11.73 -25.53
N GLU A 306 3.35 -11.24 -26.67
CA GLU A 306 1.99 -11.53 -27.11
C GLU A 306 1.78 -13.01 -27.45
N PRO A 307 0.59 -13.56 -27.16
CA PRO A 307 0.19 -14.86 -27.71
C PRO A 307 0.06 -14.79 -29.24
N THR A 308 0.37 -15.91 -29.89
CA THR A 308 0.19 -16.04 -31.35
C THR A 308 -1.29 -16.16 -31.70
N ASP A 309 -1.66 -15.91 -32.96
CA ASP A 309 -3.05 -16.13 -33.42
C ASP A 309 -3.48 -17.61 -33.25
N ALA A 310 -2.53 -18.54 -33.39
CA ALA A 310 -2.78 -19.95 -33.15
C ALA A 310 -3.08 -20.25 -31.68
N ASP A 311 -2.37 -19.61 -30.75
CA ASP A 311 -2.64 -19.72 -29.31
C ASP A 311 -4.04 -19.20 -28.97
N LEU A 312 -4.39 -18.01 -29.49
CA LEU A 312 -5.70 -17.40 -29.26
C LEU A 312 -6.83 -18.25 -29.83
N ALA A 313 -6.68 -18.76 -31.05
CA ALA A 313 -7.67 -19.65 -31.67
C ALA A 313 -7.86 -20.93 -30.85
N LYS A 314 -6.76 -21.56 -30.43
CA LYS A 314 -6.79 -22.75 -29.57
C LYS A 314 -7.52 -22.49 -28.27
N TRP A 315 -7.17 -21.41 -27.56
CA TRP A 315 -7.83 -21.10 -26.28
C TRP A 315 -9.30 -20.76 -26.47
N LEU A 316 -9.67 -20.07 -27.56
CA LEU A 316 -11.07 -19.84 -27.88
C LEU A 316 -11.83 -21.15 -28.09
N ASP A 317 -11.27 -22.11 -28.82
CA ASP A 317 -11.90 -23.43 -28.97
C ASP A 317 -12.00 -24.16 -27.60
N GLU A 318 -10.97 -24.07 -26.75
CA GLU A 318 -10.99 -24.65 -25.39
C GLU A 318 -12.06 -24.01 -24.48
N THR A 319 -12.45 -22.74 -24.68
CA THR A 319 -13.56 -22.14 -23.91
C THR A 319 -14.92 -22.78 -24.19
N ALA A 320 -15.05 -23.53 -25.29
CA ALA A 320 -16.25 -24.27 -25.63
C ALA A 320 -16.31 -25.66 -24.96
N ALA A 321 -15.27 -26.07 -24.23
CA ALA A 321 -15.26 -27.34 -23.51
C ALA A 321 -16.39 -27.40 -22.47
N GLU A 322 -16.99 -28.59 -22.28
CA GLU A 322 -18.06 -28.77 -21.29
C GLU A 322 -17.55 -28.62 -19.84
N GLU A 323 -16.32 -29.08 -19.62
CA GLU A 323 -15.65 -29.08 -18.33
C GLU A 323 -15.02 -27.71 -18.03
N TRP A 324 -15.38 -27.13 -16.88
CA TRP A 324 -14.81 -25.86 -16.42
C TRP A 324 -13.29 -25.94 -16.18
N ALA A 325 -12.78 -27.13 -15.84
CA ALA A 325 -11.35 -27.35 -15.67
C ALA A 325 -10.54 -27.05 -16.94
N ILE A 326 -11.17 -27.11 -18.12
CA ILE A 326 -10.56 -26.75 -19.40
C ILE A 326 -10.94 -25.32 -19.80
N ALA A 327 -12.25 -25.01 -19.77
CA ALA A 327 -12.75 -23.71 -20.23
C ALA A 327 -12.25 -22.54 -19.37
N GLY A 328 -12.22 -22.70 -18.04
CA GLY A 328 -11.81 -21.65 -17.10
C GLY A 328 -10.39 -21.14 -17.35
N PRO A 329 -9.36 -22.02 -17.38
CA PRO A 329 -8.00 -21.62 -17.73
C PRO A 329 -7.87 -21.03 -19.15
N ALA A 330 -8.70 -21.46 -20.10
CA ALA A 330 -8.71 -20.88 -21.44
C ALA A 330 -9.23 -19.42 -21.45
N PHE A 331 -10.30 -19.12 -20.70
CA PHE A 331 -10.76 -17.74 -20.49
C PHE A 331 -9.68 -16.86 -19.87
N MET A 332 -8.93 -17.39 -18.90
CA MET A 332 -7.82 -16.65 -18.28
C MET A 332 -6.69 -16.36 -19.26
N ARG A 333 -6.33 -17.34 -20.11
CA ARG A 333 -5.29 -17.15 -21.12
C ARG A 333 -5.69 -16.18 -22.23
N LEU A 334 -6.94 -16.22 -22.70
CA LEU A 334 -7.43 -15.28 -23.72
C LEU A 334 -7.30 -13.81 -23.32
N LYS A 335 -7.30 -13.50 -22.01
CA LYS A 335 -7.07 -12.15 -21.51
C LYS A 335 -5.72 -11.57 -21.91
N SER A 336 -4.71 -12.40 -22.18
CA SER A 336 -3.39 -11.93 -22.60
C SER A 336 -3.37 -11.42 -24.04
N GLY A 337 -4.37 -11.78 -24.87
CA GLY A 337 -4.49 -11.31 -26.24
C GLY A 337 -5.12 -9.92 -26.40
N GLY A 338 -5.58 -9.29 -25.31
CA GLY A 338 -6.17 -7.94 -25.34
C GLY A 338 -7.25 -7.77 -26.42
N LEU A 339 -7.19 -6.66 -27.15
CA LEU A 339 -8.13 -6.35 -28.23
C LEU A 339 -8.16 -7.40 -29.36
N ARG A 340 -7.04 -8.09 -29.64
CA ARG A 340 -6.99 -9.16 -30.67
C ARG A 340 -7.89 -10.33 -30.28
N ALA A 341 -7.84 -10.73 -29.01
CA ALA A 341 -8.71 -11.78 -28.50
C ALA A 341 -10.19 -11.35 -28.52
N ALA A 342 -10.49 -10.09 -28.19
CA ALA A 342 -11.86 -9.56 -28.28
C ALA A 342 -12.45 -9.69 -29.70
N ASN A 343 -11.69 -9.24 -30.71
CA ASN A 343 -12.11 -9.30 -32.11
C ASN A 343 -12.28 -10.75 -32.61
N LEU A 344 -11.40 -11.65 -32.18
CA LEU A 344 -11.49 -13.07 -32.53
C LEU A 344 -12.75 -13.72 -31.93
N ILE A 345 -13.06 -13.43 -30.67
CA ILE A 345 -14.27 -13.92 -29.99
C ILE A 345 -15.52 -13.44 -30.74
N GLU A 346 -15.61 -12.16 -31.06
CA GLU A 346 -16.78 -11.60 -31.76
C GLU A 346 -16.95 -12.18 -33.17
N SER A 347 -15.86 -12.32 -33.91
CA SER A 347 -15.87 -12.96 -35.23
C SER A 347 -16.39 -14.39 -35.15
N ARG A 348 -15.94 -15.19 -34.17
CA ARG A 348 -16.44 -16.55 -33.94
C ARG A 348 -17.91 -16.57 -33.57
N LEU A 349 -18.35 -15.69 -32.68
CA LEU A 349 -19.75 -15.59 -32.26
C LEU A 349 -20.69 -15.18 -33.40
N ALA A 350 -20.21 -14.39 -34.35
CA ALA A 350 -20.99 -13.96 -35.51
C ALA A 350 -21.07 -15.04 -36.61
N THR A 351 -19.99 -15.80 -36.82
CA THR A 351 -19.87 -16.74 -37.94
C THR A 351 -20.26 -18.17 -37.58
N ASN A 352 -19.94 -18.62 -36.37
CA ASN A 352 -20.19 -19.98 -35.90
C ASN A 352 -20.28 -19.99 -34.36
N PRO A 353 -21.40 -19.48 -33.79
CA PRO A 353 -21.54 -19.38 -32.34
C PRO A 353 -21.59 -20.79 -31.72
N PRO A 354 -20.70 -21.11 -30.76
CA PRO A 354 -20.74 -22.40 -30.09
C PRO A 354 -22.02 -22.52 -29.26
N SER A 355 -22.69 -23.67 -29.31
CA SER A 355 -23.88 -23.98 -28.51
C SER A 355 -23.46 -24.48 -27.12
N THR A 356 -22.78 -23.64 -26.34
CA THR A 356 -22.27 -24.01 -25.01
C THR A 356 -22.90 -23.15 -23.92
N LYS A 357 -22.92 -23.67 -22.70
CA LYS A 357 -23.37 -22.87 -21.53
C LYS A 357 -22.44 -21.69 -21.20
N TYR A 358 -21.27 -21.59 -21.84
CA TYR A 358 -20.29 -20.52 -21.61
C TYR A 358 -20.27 -19.45 -22.71
N THR A 359 -21.14 -19.53 -23.72
CA THR A 359 -21.23 -18.50 -24.78
C THR A 359 -21.51 -17.11 -24.22
N TRP A 360 -22.20 -17.00 -23.08
CA TRP A 360 -22.38 -15.72 -22.40
C TRP A 360 -21.08 -15.19 -21.77
N LEU A 361 -20.20 -16.05 -21.26
CA LEU A 361 -18.88 -15.66 -20.73
C LEU A 361 -17.94 -15.19 -21.85
N GLN A 362 -18.05 -15.78 -23.04
CA GLN A 362 -17.32 -15.30 -24.22
C GLN A 362 -17.72 -13.86 -24.58
N ARG A 363 -19.03 -13.57 -24.61
CA ARG A 363 -19.54 -12.21 -24.85
C ARG A 363 -19.04 -11.22 -23.79
N GLU A 364 -19.15 -11.61 -22.52
CA GLU A 364 -18.67 -10.80 -21.40
C GLU A 364 -17.17 -10.51 -21.51
N LEU A 365 -16.35 -11.53 -21.81
CA LEU A 365 -14.91 -11.35 -22.00
C LEU A 365 -14.60 -10.41 -23.17
N ALA A 366 -15.29 -10.55 -24.30
CA ALA A 366 -15.09 -9.66 -25.45
C ALA A 366 -15.40 -8.19 -25.09
N THR A 367 -16.49 -7.94 -24.36
CA THR A 367 -16.82 -6.60 -23.85
C THR A 367 -15.75 -6.07 -22.90
N GLN A 368 -15.30 -6.89 -21.95
CA GLN A 368 -14.24 -6.50 -21.01
C GLN A 368 -12.92 -6.15 -21.73
N LEU A 369 -12.52 -6.95 -22.71
CA LEU A 369 -11.30 -6.72 -23.51
C LEU A 369 -11.42 -5.54 -24.47
N LYS A 370 -12.62 -5.02 -24.74
CA LYS A 370 -12.79 -3.75 -25.45
C LYS A 370 -12.66 -2.55 -24.52
N ASN A 371 -13.19 -2.67 -23.30
CA ASN A 371 -13.09 -1.63 -22.27
C ASN A 371 -11.68 -1.52 -21.70
N TYR A 372 -10.97 -2.66 -21.65
CA TYR A 372 -9.60 -2.80 -21.15
C TYR A 372 -8.78 -3.59 -22.18
N PRO A 373 -8.30 -2.92 -23.25
CA PRO A 373 -7.70 -3.56 -24.41
C PRO A 373 -6.27 -4.05 -24.20
N GLU A 374 -5.70 -3.85 -23.01
CA GLU A 374 -4.29 -4.08 -22.73
C GLU A 374 -3.89 -5.52 -23.09
N SER A 375 -2.87 -5.61 -23.93
CA SER A 375 -2.20 -6.83 -24.33
C SER A 375 -1.27 -7.33 -23.22
N GLN A 376 -0.70 -8.53 -23.40
CA GLN A 376 0.26 -9.07 -22.44
C GLN A 376 1.50 -8.18 -22.28
N THR A 377 2.00 -7.66 -23.40
CA THR A 377 3.15 -6.77 -23.46
C THR A 377 2.83 -5.43 -22.82
N GLU A 378 1.66 -4.85 -23.10
CA GLU A 378 1.22 -3.59 -22.49
C GLU A 378 1.08 -3.73 -20.97
N LEU A 379 0.43 -4.80 -20.49
CA LEU A 379 0.33 -5.10 -19.05
C LEU A 379 1.72 -5.21 -18.39
N ARG A 380 2.64 -5.94 -19.03
CA ARG A 380 4.03 -6.06 -18.55
C ARG A 380 4.71 -4.69 -18.46
N GLN A 381 4.57 -3.86 -19.48
CA GLN A 381 5.16 -2.51 -19.51
C GLN A 381 4.57 -1.60 -18.43
N HIS A 382 3.25 -1.61 -18.22
CA HIS A 382 2.60 -0.85 -17.15
C HIS A 382 3.10 -1.25 -15.76
N ARG A 383 3.20 -2.55 -15.50
CA ARG A 383 3.69 -3.07 -14.21
C ARG A 383 5.20 -2.84 -14.04
N ALA A 384 5.97 -2.89 -15.12
CA ALA A 384 7.39 -2.53 -15.11
C ALA A 384 7.61 -1.05 -14.80
N LYS A 385 6.84 -0.15 -15.43
CA LYS A 385 6.82 1.29 -15.11
C LYS A 385 6.55 1.50 -13.63
N ARG A 386 5.57 0.76 -13.07
CA ARG A 386 5.26 0.82 -11.65
C ARG A 386 6.42 0.38 -10.76
N ALA A 387 7.12 -0.70 -11.11
CA ALA A 387 8.32 -1.13 -10.38
C ALA A 387 9.41 -0.05 -10.40
N LEU A 388 9.67 0.55 -11.56
CA LEU A 388 10.68 1.60 -11.74
C LEU A 388 10.36 2.88 -10.95
N GLU A 389 9.08 3.26 -10.87
CA GLU A 389 8.60 4.38 -10.04
C GLU A 389 8.84 4.13 -8.55
N VAL A 390 8.72 2.89 -8.08
CA VAL A 390 9.00 2.54 -6.68
C VAL A 390 10.52 2.46 -6.41
N ILE A 391 11.30 1.94 -7.36
CA ILE A 391 12.78 1.95 -7.26
C ILE A 391 13.31 3.38 -7.12
N ASN A 392 12.71 4.32 -7.84
CA ASN A 392 12.88 5.76 -7.68
C ASN A 392 14.35 6.27 -7.69
N THR A 393 15.25 5.62 -8.42
CA THR A 393 16.57 6.17 -8.75
C THR A 393 16.45 7.13 -9.94
N ALA A 394 17.49 7.94 -10.20
CA ALA A 394 17.47 8.83 -11.36
C ALA A 394 17.34 8.03 -12.68
N ALA A 395 18.01 6.88 -12.78
CA ALA A 395 17.93 6.00 -13.94
C ALA A 395 16.55 5.34 -14.08
N SER A 396 15.98 4.84 -12.97
CA SER A 396 14.66 4.20 -13.03
C SER A 396 13.56 5.19 -13.37
N ARG A 397 13.60 6.42 -12.84
CA ARG A 397 12.65 7.49 -13.21
C ARG A 397 12.73 7.82 -14.69
N LYS A 398 13.94 8.04 -15.22
CA LYS A 398 14.14 8.33 -16.65
C LYS A 398 13.60 7.20 -17.54
N LEU A 399 13.81 5.94 -17.14
CA LEU A 399 13.28 4.80 -17.88
C LEU A 399 11.75 4.74 -17.80
N ALA A 400 11.17 4.96 -16.61
CA ALA A 400 9.72 4.96 -16.41
C ALA A 400 9.00 6.06 -17.22
N GLU A 401 9.61 7.25 -17.36
CA GLU A 401 9.11 8.34 -18.20
C GLU A 401 9.03 7.97 -19.69
N GLY A 402 9.90 7.06 -20.16
CA GLY A 402 9.92 6.58 -21.54
C GLY A 402 8.91 5.47 -21.83
N ILE A 403 8.26 4.89 -20.82
CA ILE A 403 7.26 3.84 -21.01
C ILE A 403 5.90 4.48 -21.31
N PRO A 404 5.24 4.14 -22.44
CA PRO A 404 3.95 4.69 -22.80
C PRO A 404 2.91 4.50 -21.70
N VAL A 405 2.14 5.56 -21.44
CA VAL A 405 0.92 5.45 -20.65
C VAL A 405 -0.22 5.22 -21.65
N HIS A 406 -0.57 3.96 -21.90
CA HIS A 406 -1.88 3.70 -22.47
C HIS A 406 -2.93 4.11 -21.44
N ALA A 407 -3.83 5.02 -21.82
CA ALA A 407 -4.90 5.52 -20.98
C ALA A 407 -5.96 4.42 -20.79
N SER A 408 -5.67 3.43 -19.95
CA SER A 408 -6.66 2.49 -19.45
C SER A 408 -7.58 3.22 -18.46
N GLY A 409 -8.48 4.07 -18.96
CA GLY A 409 -9.39 4.81 -18.08
C GLY A 409 -10.19 5.95 -18.71
N ASP A 410 -9.82 6.46 -19.89
CA ASP A 410 -10.55 7.52 -20.60
C ASP A 410 -11.53 6.99 -21.66
N VAL A 411 -11.78 5.67 -21.70
CA VAL A 411 -12.91 5.13 -22.46
C VAL A 411 -14.18 5.40 -21.65
N PRO A 412 -15.15 6.17 -22.21
CA PRO A 412 -16.31 6.70 -21.48
C PRO A 412 -17.05 5.67 -20.61
#